data_AF-A0A6A6RVE2-F1
#
_entry.id   AF-A0A6A6RVE2-F1
#
_cell.length_a   1.000
_cell.length_b   1.000
_cell.length_c   1.000
_cell.angle_alpha   90.00
_cell.angle_beta   90.00
_cell.angle_gamma   90.00
#
_symmetry.space_group_name_H-M   'P 1'
#
loop_
_entity.id
_entity.type
_entity.pdbx_description
1 polymer ?
#
loop_
_entity_poly.entity_id
_entity_poly.type
_entity_poly.pdbx_seq_one_letter_code
_entity_poly.pdbx_strand_id
1 'polypeptide(L)'
;MSPAAITTSALPPSNGTKISIKSSTKAVIAPSTISEKKQSNVVPAWVKPDLSRLLRVEHLEGDFAARSISLVDLPAGAIFARITNPTPATCAYTSVQASRDLHIELNCDLVYINHSCQPTLIFDMERWEVRANPNLSEGLKTGDELTFFYPSTEWNMAQPFECRCKEAECKGTIKGAKDMDIGVLKQYWLSSHIQELLKEQE
;
A
#
# COMPACT_ATOMS: atom_id res chain seq x y z
N MET A 1 31.72 -39.26 -35.35
CA MET A 1 32.90 -38.62 -34.75
C MET A 1 33.00 -39.10 -33.31
N SER A 2 34.18 -39.56 -32.91
CA SER A 2 34.47 -40.05 -31.56
C SER A 2 35.71 -39.30 -31.04
N PRO A 3 35.83 -39.09 -29.73
CA PRO A 3 37.13 -39.02 -29.06
C PRO A 3 37.32 -40.22 -28.12
N ALA A 4 38.52 -40.81 -28.14
CA ALA A 4 38.87 -41.96 -27.29
C ALA A 4 39.46 -41.52 -25.94
N ALA A 5 39.44 -42.43 -24.97
CA ALA A 5 39.95 -42.25 -23.61
C ALA A 5 41.43 -42.66 -23.46
N ILE A 6 42.09 -42.22 -22.38
CA ILE A 6 43.29 -42.87 -21.79
C ILE A 6 43.19 -42.88 -20.24
N THR A 7 43.67 -43.98 -19.63
CA THR A 7 43.63 -44.41 -18.21
C THR A 7 45.05 -44.64 -17.66
N THR A 8 45.40 -44.64 -16.36
CA THR A 8 44.78 -44.37 -15.04
C THR A 8 45.95 -44.19 -14.02
N SER A 9 45.76 -43.74 -12.76
CA SER A 9 45.55 -44.59 -11.55
C SER A 9 45.88 -43.75 -10.29
N ALA A 10 45.62 -44.25 -9.07
CA ALA A 10 45.41 -43.39 -7.88
C ALA A 10 46.18 -43.78 -6.58
N LEU A 11 46.27 -42.80 -5.65
CA LEU A 11 46.37 -42.92 -4.16
C LEU A 11 47.68 -43.52 -3.56
N PRO A 12 48.01 -43.38 -2.24
CA PRO A 12 47.16 -43.17 -1.04
C PRO A 12 47.65 -42.09 0.00
N PRO A 13 47.01 -41.92 1.19
CA PRO A 13 47.17 -40.73 2.08
C PRO A 13 47.95 -40.96 3.39
N SER A 14 48.11 -39.91 4.23
CA SER A 14 48.67 -40.00 5.60
C SER A 14 47.94 -39.16 6.66
N ASN A 15 47.98 -39.63 7.92
CA ASN A 15 47.14 -39.25 9.08
C ASN A 15 47.59 -38.05 9.93
N GLY A 16 46.64 -37.53 10.73
CA GLY A 16 46.86 -37.04 12.11
C GLY A 16 46.81 -35.52 12.34
N THR A 17 46.49 -34.96 13.52
CA THR A 17 45.89 -35.49 14.78
C THR A 17 45.27 -34.31 15.57
N LYS A 18 44.29 -34.57 16.44
CA LYS A 18 43.56 -33.57 17.27
C LYS A 18 44.46 -32.75 18.20
N ILE A 19 44.13 -31.47 18.41
CA ILE A 19 44.28 -30.77 19.72
C ILE A 19 43.00 -29.97 20.01
N SER A 20 42.57 -29.94 21.28
CA SER A 20 41.43 -29.17 21.78
C SER A 20 41.89 -28.37 23.00
N ILE A 21 41.61 -27.06 23.05
CA ILE A 21 41.71 -26.25 24.27
C ILE A 21 40.48 -25.30 24.39
N LYS A 22 40.01 -25.18 25.64
CA LYS A 22 38.91 -24.39 26.23
C LYS A 22 39.26 -22.88 26.28
N SER A 23 38.46 -21.89 26.71
CA SER A 23 37.02 -21.64 26.89
C SER A 23 36.87 -20.17 27.37
N SER A 24 35.72 -19.53 27.15
CA SER A 24 35.17 -18.39 27.93
C SER A 24 35.92 -17.04 27.98
N THR A 25 35.25 -15.99 27.49
CA THR A 25 34.80 -14.88 28.36
C THR A 25 33.50 -14.25 27.83
N LYS A 26 32.67 -13.73 28.76
CA LYS A 26 31.31 -13.21 28.52
C LYS A 26 31.26 -12.02 27.54
N ALA A 27 30.16 -11.94 26.79
CA ALA A 27 29.51 -10.68 26.45
C ALA A 27 28.10 -10.68 27.03
N VAL A 28 27.78 -9.72 27.90
CA VAL A 28 26.43 -9.49 28.43
C VAL A 28 25.74 -8.52 27.48
N ILE A 29 24.64 -8.93 26.85
CA ILE A 29 23.83 -8.05 26.01
C ILE A 29 22.64 -7.59 26.85
N ALA A 30 22.53 -6.26 27.02
CA ALA A 30 21.47 -5.58 27.76
C ALA A 30 20.10 -5.71 27.04
N PRO A 31 18.97 -5.56 27.74
CA PRO A 31 17.65 -5.80 27.16
C PRO A 31 17.32 -4.80 26.05
N SER A 32 16.62 -5.29 25.03
CA SER A 32 16.14 -4.52 23.89
C SER A 32 15.29 -3.34 24.34
N THR A 33 15.77 -2.11 24.11
CA THR A 33 14.94 -0.92 24.17
C THR A 33 13.84 -1.02 23.13
N ILE A 34 12.59 -0.87 23.57
CA ILE A 34 11.43 -0.75 22.69
C ILE A 34 11.64 0.53 21.87
N SER A 35 11.90 0.39 20.57
CA SER A 35 11.95 1.53 19.66
C SER A 35 10.53 2.01 19.44
N GLU A 36 10.21 3.18 19.99
CA GLU A 36 8.99 3.91 19.66
C GLU A 36 8.92 4.06 18.13
N LYS A 37 7.79 3.65 17.52
CA LYS A 37 7.51 3.91 16.11
C LYS A 37 7.35 5.42 15.93
N LYS A 38 8.43 6.10 15.55
CA LYS A 38 8.37 7.50 15.15
C LYS A 38 7.72 7.58 13.77
N GLN A 39 6.42 7.89 13.70
CA GLN A 39 5.72 8.25 12.45
C GLN A 39 6.59 9.25 11.68
N SER A 40 7.20 8.80 10.58
CA SER A 40 8.13 9.63 9.82
C SER A 40 7.37 10.39 8.74
N ASN A 41 7.25 11.71 8.87
CA ASN A 41 6.71 12.61 7.84
C ASN A 41 7.68 12.77 6.64
N VAL A 42 8.40 11.71 6.26
CA VAL A 42 9.43 11.69 5.22
C VAL A 42 9.03 10.65 4.19
N VAL A 43 8.80 11.11 2.96
CA VAL A 43 8.59 10.26 1.79
C VAL A 43 9.87 9.46 1.51
N PRO A 44 9.83 8.12 1.40
CA PRO A 44 10.98 7.34 0.95
C PRO A 44 11.19 7.46 -0.57
N ALA A 45 12.41 7.22 -1.06
CA ALA A 45 12.73 7.29 -2.48
C ALA A 45 12.52 5.95 -3.20
N TRP A 46 11.79 5.94 -4.34
CA TRP A 46 11.43 4.71 -5.06
C TRP A 46 11.44 4.89 -6.60
N VAL A 47 11.36 3.76 -7.32
CA VAL A 47 11.30 3.68 -8.79
C VAL A 47 9.88 3.99 -9.30
N LYS A 48 9.72 4.90 -10.26
CA LYS A 48 8.42 5.22 -10.88
C LYS A 48 7.80 3.97 -11.55
N PRO A 49 6.60 3.50 -11.14
CA PRO A 49 5.94 2.37 -11.77
C PRO A 49 5.40 2.75 -13.15
N ASP A 50 5.38 1.78 -14.06
CA ASP A 50 4.72 1.91 -15.35
C ASP A 50 3.21 1.69 -15.18
N LEU A 51 2.50 2.74 -14.78
CA LEU A 51 1.05 2.73 -14.60
C LEU A 51 0.28 2.48 -15.91
N SER A 52 0.89 2.74 -17.07
CA SER A 52 0.23 2.55 -18.39
C SER A 52 -0.12 1.10 -18.69
N ARG A 53 0.49 0.15 -17.97
CA ARG A 53 0.21 -1.28 -18.01
C ARG A 53 -0.80 -1.75 -16.96
N LEU A 54 -1.19 -0.88 -16.03
CA LEU A 54 -2.00 -1.21 -14.86
C LEU A 54 -3.38 -0.53 -14.92
N LEU A 55 -3.44 0.70 -15.42
CA LEU A 55 -4.68 1.47 -15.56
C LEU A 55 -4.74 2.28 -16.84
N ARG A 56 -5.96 2.59 -17.27
CA ARG A 56 -6.29 3.64 -18.24
C ARG A 56 -7.16 4.69 -17.56
N VAL A 57 -6.81 5.96 -17.70
CA VAL A 57 -7.70 7.07 -17.34
C VAL A 57 -8.67 7.32 -18.50
N GLU A 58 -9.95 7.37 -18.20
CA GLU A 58 -11.01 7.77 -19.13
C GLU A 58 -11.52 9.14 -18.73
N HIS A 59 -11.38 10.13 -19.61
CA HIS A 59 -11.95 11.47 -19.43
C HIS A 59 -13.32 11.52 -20.10
N LEU A 60 -14.38 11.47 -19.29
CA LEU A 60 -15.76 11.61 -19.78
C LEU A 60 -16.18 13.09 -19.79
N GLU A 61 -17.30 13.40 -20.44
CA GLU A 61 -17.84 14.77 -20.47
C GLU A 61 -18.41 15.18 -19.10
N GLY A 62 -18.12 16.40 -18.68
CA GLY A 62 -18.61 17.01 -17.44
C GLY A 62 -17.56 17.16 -16.34
N ASP A 63 -17.90 17.93 -15.31
CA ASP A 63 -17.01 18.20 -14.18
C ASP A 63 -16.78 16.94 -13.34
N PHE A 64 -15.51 16.70 -12.97
CA PHE A 64 -15.08 15.55 -12.17
C PHE A 64 -15.49 14.18 -12.76
N ALA A 65 -15.66 14.12 -14.10
CA ALA A 65 -16.10 12.92 -14.81
C ALA A 65 -14.96 12.00 -15.30
N ALA A 66 -13.71 12.29 -14.90
CA ALA A 66 -12.59 11.37 -15.13
C ALA A 66 -12.70 10.14 -14.23
N ARG A 67 -12.28 8.98 -14.73
CA ARG A 67 -12.22 7.72 -13.95
C ARG A 67 -11.06 6.84 -14.37
N SER A 68 -10.60 5.98 -13.47
CA SER A 68 -9.52 5.02 -13.74
C SER A 68 -10.08 3.62 -13.92
N ILE A 69 -9.67 2.93 -14.99
CA ILE A 69 -10.11 1.56 -15.31
C ILE A 69 -8.92 0.60 -15.22
N SER A 70 -9.11 -0.55 -14.57
CA SER A 70 -8.09 -1.60 -14.47
C SER A 70 -7.74 -2.20 -15.84
N LEU A 71 -6.45 -2.39 -16.09
CA LEU A 71 -5.93 -3.14 -17.25
C LEU A 71 -5.44 -4.55 -16.88
N VAL A 72 -5.62 -4.96 -15.62
CA VAL A 72 -5.07 -6.21 -15.07
C VAL A 72 -6.06 -6.94 -14.16
N ASP A 73 -5.91 -8.26 -14.13
CA ASP A 73 -6.51 -9.12 -13.13
C ASP A 73 -5.53 -9.31 -11.97
N LEU A 74 -6.00 -9.13 -10.72
CA LEU A 74 -5.21 -9.33 -9.49
C LEU A 74 -6.05 -10.01 -8.41
N PRO A 75 -5.51 -10.98 -7.66
CA PRO A 75 -6.23 -11.56 -6.52
C PRO A 75 -6.40 -10.54 -5.39
N ALA A 76 -7.39 -10.76 -4.52
CA ALA A 76 -7.67 -9.91 -3.36
C ALA A 76 -6.41 -9.66 -2.51
N GLY A 77 -6.21 -8.41 -2.07
CA GLY A 77 -5.05 -8.01 -1.26
C GLY A 77 -3.70 -7.90 -1.99
N ALA A 78 -3.63 -8.26 -3.28
CA ALA A 78 -2.41 -8.09 -4.09
C ALA A 78 -2.04 -6.60 -4.26
N ILE A 79 -0.75 -6.33 -4.47
CA ILE A 79 -0.27 -4.98 -4.77
C ILE A 79 -0.70 -4.63 -6.20
N PHE A 80 -1.45 -3.53 -6.35
CA PHE A 80 -1.79 -2.94 -7.63
C PHE A 80 -0.66 -2.03 -8.10
N ALA A 81 -0.23 -1.07 -7.27
CA ALA A 81 0.86 -0.16 -7.55
C ALA A 81 1.63 0.23 -6.28
N ARG A 82 2.85 0.75 -6.43
CA ARG A 82 3.58 1.45 -5.35
C ARG A 82 3.43 2.95 -5.53
N ILE A 83 3.44 3.70 -4.43
CA ILE A 83 3.42 5.17 -4.43
C ILE A 83 4.87 5.65 -4.26
N THR A 84 5.48 6.11 -5.35
CA THR A 84 6.95 6.09 -5.46
C THR A 84 7.64 7.45 -5.61
N ASN A 85 6.89 8.47 -6.01
CA ASN A 85 7.38 9.85 -6.11
C ASN A 85 6.34 10.86 -5.58
N PRO A 86 5.71 10.62 -4.41
CA PRO A 86 4.80 11.61 -3.85
C PRO A 86 5.59 12.81 -3.31
N THR A 87 4.95 13.98 -3.29
CA THR A 87 5.54 15.20 -2.69
C THR A 87 4.63 15.71 -1.58
N PRO A 88 5.17 16.21 -0.44
CA PRO A 88 4.37 16.86 0.58
C PRO A 88 3.51 17.98 0.00
N ALA A 89 2.26 18.07 0.45
CA ALA A 89 1.26 18.98 -0.05
C ALA A 89 0.43 19.58 1.09
N THR A 90 -0.27 20.68 0.79
CA THR A 90 -1.39 21.15 1.62
C THR A 90 -2.63 20.30 1.32
N CYS A 91 -3.52 20.13 2.31
CA CYS A 91 -4.82 19.49 2.10
C CYS A 91 -5.58 20.18 0.95
N ALA A 92 -5.84 19.43 -0.11
CA ALA A 92 -6.44 19.88 -1.38
C ALA A 92 -7.22 18.73 -2.03
N TYR A 93 -8.05 19.05 -3.04
CA TYR A 93 -8.89 18.06 -3.76
C TYR A 93 -8.10 16.89 -4.38
N THR A 94 -6.86 17.14 -4.83
CA THR A 94 -5.95 16.14 -5.43
C THR A 94 -5.04 15.44 -4.43
N SER A 95 -4.95 15.96 -3.21
CA SER A 95 -4.04 15.43 -2.19
C SER A 95 -4.62 14.23 -1.47
N VAL A 96 -3.76 13.33 -0.99
CA VAL A 96 -4.12 12.22 -0.10
C VAL A 96 -3.46 12.41 1.27
N GLN A 97 -4.17 12.15 2.35
CA GLN A 97 -3.61 12.15 3.70
C GLN A 97 -2.82 10.86 3.97
N ALA A 98 -1.50 10.98 4.12
CA ALA A 98 -0.56 9.88 4.32
C ALA A 98 -0.19 9.65 5.79
N SER A 99 -0.34 10.66 6.65
CA SER A 99 -0.22 10.54 8.11
C SER A 99 -1.11 11.59 8.79
N ARG A 100 -1.09 11.66 10.12
CA ARG A 100 -1.80 12.71 10.89
C ARG A 100 -1.57 14.12 10.32
N ASP A 101 -0.31 14.45 10.07
CA ASP A 101 0.15 15.81 9.74
C ASP A 101 0.76 15.92 8.33
N LEU A 102 0.57 14.91 7.47
CA LEU A 102 1.12 14.85 6.12
C LEU A 102 0.02 14.58 5.09
N HIS A 103 -0.20 15.55 4.20
CA HIS A 103 -0.81 15.33 2.90
C HIS A 103 0.27 15.20 1.81
N ILE A 104 -0.04 14.46 0.76
CA ILE A 104 0.82 14.26 -0.40
C ILE A 104 0.07 14.52 -1.71
N GLU A 105 0.78 15.04 -2.72
CA GLU A 105 0.40 14.87 -4.12
C GLU A 105 1.01 13.56 -4.63
N LEU A 106 0.22 12.77 -5.37
CA LEU A 106 0.65 11.46 -5.89
C LEU A 106 1.58 11.57 -7.10
N ASN A 107 1.57 12.70 -7.81
CA ASN A 107 2.39 12.99 -8.99
C ASN A 107 2.30 11.94 -10.13
N CYS A 108 1.17 11.23 -10.22
CA CYS A 108 0.89 10.21 -11.20
C CYS A 108 -0.61 9.91 -11.29
N ASP A 109 -1.00 9.13 -12.30
CA ASP A 109 -2.40 8.88 -12.69
C ASP A 109 -3.26 8.19 -11.60
N LEU A 110 -2.66 7.72 -10.51
CA LEU A 110 -3.37 7.26 -9.31
C LEU A 110 -4.28 8.36 -8.71
N VAL A 111 -4.05 9.64 -9.02
CA VAL A 111 -4.91 10.77 -8.66
C VAL A 111 -6.32 10.70 -9.28
N TYR A 112 -6.52 9.91 -10.34
CA TYR A 112 -7.82 9.71 -10.99
C TYR A 112 -8.59 8.49 -10.45
N ILE A 113 -8.19 7.92 -9.31
CA ILE A 113 -8.90 6.81 -8.66
C ILE A 113 -10.01 7.41 -7.77
N ASN A 114 -11.26 7.17 -8.17
CA ASN A 114 -12.43 7.81 -7.58
C ASN A 114 -12.86 7.20 -6.23
N HIS A 115 -13.79 7.88 -5.56
CA HIS A 115 -14.46 7.32 -4.38
C HIS A 115 -15.48 6.24 -4.75
N SER A 116 -15.48 5.12 -4.03
CA SER A 116 -16.67 4.25 -3.92
C SER A 116 -16.93 3.84 -2.48
N CYS A 117 -18.22 3.67 -2.15
CA CYS A 117 -18.68 3.05 -0.91
C CYS A 117 -18.52 1.52 -0.92
N GLN A 118 -18.27 0.91 -2.08
CA GLN A 118 -17.82 -0.48 -2.24
C GLN A 118 -16.51 -0.47 -3.06
N PRO A 119 -15.36 -0.14 -2.44
CA PRO A 119 -14.12 0.14 -3.17
C PRO A 119 -13.45 -1.12 -3.74
N THR A 120 -12.85 -1.00 -4.92
CA THR A 120 -12.03 -2.06 -5.54
C THR A 120 -10.58 -2.07 -5.05
N LEU A 121 -10.10 -0.94 -4.50
CA LEU A 121 -8.73 -0.75 -4.00
C LEU A 121 -8.70 -0.24 -2.54
N ILE A 122 -7.55 -0.41 -1.89
CA ILE A 122 -7.16 0.26 -0.65
C ILE A 122 -5.84 1.02 -0.85
N PHE A 123 -5.68 2.13 -0.13
CA PHE A 123 -4.50 2.99 -0.14
C PHE A 123 -3.72 2.76 1.18
N ASP A 124 -2.76 1.83 1.16
CA ASP A 124 -1.93 1.47 2.31
C ASP A 124 -0.78 2.48 2.48
N MET A 125 -1.06 3.56 3.24
CA MET A 125 -0.12 4.65 3.49
C MET A 125 1.05 4.25 4.42
N GLU A 126 0.91 3.21 5.25
CA GLU A 126 2.03 2.70 6.06
C GLU A 126 3.06 1.97 5.17
N ARG A 127 2.60 1.32 4.08
CA ARG A 127 3.48 0.61 3.12
C ARG A 127 3.83 1.38 1.86
N TRP A 128 3.17 2.52 1.59
CA TRP A 128 3.23 3.24 0.32
C TRP A 128 2.78 2.35 -0.86
N GLU A 129 1.70 1.60 -0.67
CA GLU A 129 1.15 0.62 -1.62
C GLU A 129 -0.33 0.89 -1.91
N VAL A 130 -0.73 0.89 -3.18
CA VAL A 130 -2.12 0.74 -3.59
C VAL A 130 -2.36 -0.74 -3.84
N ARG A 131 -3.43 -1.30 -3.28
CA ARG A 131 -3.67 -2.76 -3.26
C ARG A 131 -5.10 -3.08 -3.63
N ALA A 132 -5.32 -4.22 -4.29
CA ALA A 132 -6.67 -4.76 -4.49
C ALA A 132 -7.34 -4.96 -3.13
N ASN A 133 -8.60 -4.55 -2.98
CA ASN A 133 -9.30 -4.63 -1.70
C ASN A 133 -9.36 -6.12 -1.23
N PRO A 134 -8.89 -6.44 -0.01
CA PRO A 134 -8.91 -7.82 0.49
C PRO A 134 -10.33 -8.40 0.64
N ASN A 135 -11.37 -7.55 0.71
CA ASN A 135 -12.77 -7.99 0.81
C ASN A 135 -13.41 -8.29 -0.57
N LEU A 136 -12.71 -8.03 -1.69
CA LEU A 136 -13.20 -8.28 -3.05
C LEU A 136 -12.93 -9.76 -3.41
N SER A 137 -13.93 -10.64 -3.23
CA SER A 137 -13.74 -12.11 -3.28
C SER A 137 -13.08 -12.62 -4.56
N GLU A 138 -13.48 -12.09 -5.71
CA GLU A 138 -12.96 -12.48 -7.03
C GLU A 138 -11.61 -11.84 -7.36
N GLY A 139 -11.12 -10.95 -6.49
CA GLY A 139 -10.04 -10.01 -6.80
C GLY A 139 -10.48 -8.92 -7.79
N LEU A 140 -9.55 -8.03 -8.11
CA LEU A 140 -9.71 -7.00 -9.13
C LEU A 140 -9.65 -7.63 -10.52
N LYS A 141 -10.53 -7.21 -11.44
CA LYS A 141 -10.57 -7.66 -12.83
C LYS A 141 -10.20 -6.55 -13.81
N THR A 142 -9.72 -6.94 -14.97
CA THR A 142 -9.56 -6.07 -16.13
C THR A 142 -10.92 -5.49 -16.53
N GLY A 143 -11.00 -4.16 -16.64
CA GLY A 143 -12.26 -3.45 -16.92
C GLY A 143 -13.00 -2.92 -15.69
N ASP A 144 -12.64 -3.35 -14.47
CA ASP A 144 -13.20 -2.78 -13.23
C ASP A 144 -12.83 -1.30 -13.08
N GLU A 145 -13.73 -0.50 -12.53
CA GLU A 145 -13.41 0.86 -12.12
C GLU A 145 -12.55 0.83 -10.84
N LEU A 146 -11.40 1.50 -10.90
CA LEU A 146 -10.46 1.63 -9.80
C LEU A 146 -11.00 2.70 -8.86
N THR A 147 -11.40 2.27 -7.66
CA THR A 147 -12.00 3.13 -6.64
C THR A 147 -11.46 2.79 -5.26
N PHE A 148 -11.36 3.78 -4.37
CA PHE A 148 -11.05 3.55 -2.96
C PHE A 148 -12.02 4.32 -2.05
N PHE A 149 -12.13 3.91 -0.79
CA PHE A 149 -13.01 4.58 0.16
C PHE A 149 -12.26 5.76 0.78
N TYR A 150 -12.49 6.99 0.30
CA TYR A 150 -11.72 8.17 0.73
C TYR A 150 -11.58 8.35 2.27
N PRO A 151 -12.63 8.12 3.11
CA PRO A 151 -12.46 8.18 4.57
C PRO A 151 -11.51 7.13 5.18
N SER A 152 -10.99 6.17 4.40
CA SER A 152 -9.89 5.28 4.83
C SER A 152 -8.53 5.98 4.93
N THR A 153 -8.36 7.12 4.26
CA THR A 153 -7.15 7.98 4.36
C THR A 153 -7.49 9.36 4.91
N GLU A 154 -8.63 9.94 4.52
CA GLU A 154 -8.97 11.34 4.80
C GLU A 154 -9.74 11.54 6.12
N TRP A 155 -9.14 12.26 7.07
CA TRP A 155 -9.80 12.64 8.32
C TRP A 155 -10.91 13.67 8.10
N ASN A 156 -10.60 14.70 7.30
CA ASN A 156 -11.56 15.65 6.74
C ASN A 156 -11.29 15.73 5.24
N MET A 157 -12.34 15.70 4.41
CA MET A 157 -12.20 15.99 2.98
C MET A 157 -11.90 17.48 2.80
N ALA A 158 -10.89 17.82 1.98
CA ALA A 158 -10.64 19.19 1.54
C ALA A 158 -11.87 19.85 0.90
N GLN A 159 -12.66 19.04 0.18
CA GLN A 159 -13.95 19.41 -0.41
C GLN A 159 -14.94 18.24 -0.22
N PRO A 160 -15.87 18.34 0.76
CA PRO A 160 -16.96 17.37 0.89
C PRO A 160 -17.87 17.33 -0.35
N PHE A 161 -18.40 16.16 -0.69
CA PHE A 161 -19.18 15.95 -1.92
C PHE A 161 -20.31 14.94 -1.74
N GLU A 162 -21.34 15.04 -2.59
CA GLU A 162 -22.39 14.03 -2.71
C GLU A 162 -21.89 12.83 -3.52
N CYS A 163 -21.87 11.64 -2.91
CA CYS A 163 -21.35 10.44 -3.54
C CYS A 163 -22.20 9.99 -4.74
N ARG A 164 -21.54 9.67 -5.85
CA ARG A 164 -22.16 9.23 -7.11
C ARG A 164 -21.80 7.79 -7.49
N CYS A 165 -21.28 6.98 -6.56
CA CYS A 165 -20.87 5.60 -6.82
C CYS A 165 -22.03 4.64 -7.19
N LYS A 166 -23.28 4.99 -6.82
CA LYS A 166 -24.50 4.21 -7.08
C LYS A 166 -24.57 2.83 -6.40
N GLU A 167 -23.64 2.52 -5.50
CA GLU A 167 -23.66 1.27 -4.73
C GLU A 167 -24.89 1.16 -3.83
N ALA A 168 -25.36 -0.07 -3.61
CA ALA A 168 -26.59 -0.34 -2.85
C ALA A 168 -26.53 0.20 -1.40
N GLU A 169 -25.35 0.18 -0.79
CA GLU A 169 -25.10 0.72 0.56
C GLU A 169 -24.30 2.04 0.54
N CYS A 170 -24.52 2.88 -0.47
CA CYS A 170 -23.90 4.20 -0.58
C CYS A 170 -24.12 5.06 0.68
N LYS A 171 -23.07 5.76 1.14
CA LYS A 171 -23.11 6.56 2.37
C LYS A 171 -23.55 8.03 2.15
N GLY A 172 -23.97 8.40 0.94
CA GLY A 172 -24.44 9.77 0.63
C GLY A 172 -23.31 10.79 0.62
N THR A 173 -23.39 11.84 1.42
CA THR A 173 -22.36 12.88 1.51
C THR A 173 -21.07 12.36 2.14
N ILE A 174 -19.94 12.51 1.46
CA ILE A 174 -18.60 12.13 1.97
C ILE A 174 -17.90 13.38 2.51
N LYS A 175 -17.55 13.35 3.81
CA LYS A 175 -16.93 14.48 4.54
C LYS A 175 -15.55 14.17 5.13
N GLY A 176 -15.15 12.90 5.14
CA GLY A 176 -13.97 12.39 5.84
C GLY A 176 -14.38 11.47 7.00
N ALA A 177 -13.40 10.81 7.63
CA ALA A 177 -13.68 9.85 8.71
C ALA A 177 -14.26 10.51 9.97
N LYS A 178 -13.82 11.73 10.30
CA LYS A 178 -14.20 12.45 11.53
C LYS A 178 -15.71 12.61 11.74
N ASP A 179 -16.46 12.77 10.64
CA ASP A 179 -17.90 13.06 10.66
C ASP A 179 -18.76 11.80 10.35
N MET A 180 -18.16 10.61 10.32
CA MET A 180 -18.84 9.35 9.99
C MET A 180 -19.02 8.46 11.21
N ASP A 181 -20.14 7.72 11.26
CA ASP A 181 -20.40 6.75 12.31
C ASP A 181 -19.31 5.67 12.40
N ILE A 182 -18.87 5.37 13.62
CA ILE A 182 -17.74 4.46 13.86
C ILE A 182 -18.10 3.00 13.54
N GLY A 183 -19.39 2.63 13.59
CA GLY A 183 -19.90 1.33 13.17
C GLY A 183 -19.93 1.16 11.65
N VAL A 184 -20.07 2.26 10.89
CA VAL A 184 -19.83 2.30 9.44
C VAL A 184 -18.34 2.18 9.13
N LEU A 185 -17.49 2.98 9.78
CA LEU A 185 -16.04 2.96 9.52
C LEU A 185 -15.40 1.59 9.79
N LYS A 186 -15.88 0.85 10.80
CA LYS A 186 -15.45 -0.53 11.12
C LYS A 186 -15.69 -1.56 10.02
N GLN A 187 -16.48 -1.24 8.98
CA GLN A 187 -16.72 -2.11 7.82
C GLN A 187 -15.63 -1.98 6.74
N TYR A 188 -14.79 -0.93 6.84
CA TYR A 188 -13.76 -0.60 5.86
C TYR A 188 -12.36 -0.90 6.40
N TRP A 189 -11.42 -1.12 5.48
CA TRP A 189 -10.01 -0.95 5.81
C TRP A 189 -9.76 0.54 6.06
N LEU A 190 -9.04 0.88 7.13
CA LEU A 190 -8.69 2.25 7.52
C LEU A 190 -7.18 2.35 7.73
N SER A 191 -6.57 3.43 7.26
CA SER A 191 -5.15 3.73 7.50
C SER A 191 -4.87 3.90 8.99
N SER A 192 -3.65 3.56 9.40
CA SER A 192 -3.23 3.59 10.81
C SER A 192 -3.47 4.95 11.48
N HIS A 193 -3.23 6.07 10.78
CA HIS A 193 -3.48 7.42 11.29
C HIS A 193 -4.98 7.74 11.49
N ILE A 194 -5.87 7.19 10.67
CA ILE A 194 -7.33 7.32 10.88
C ILE A 194 -7.76 6.52 12.10
N GLN A 195 -7.22 5.32 12.29
CA GLN A 195 -7.50 4.52 13.49
C GLN A 195 -6.95 5.17 14.78
N GLU A 196 -5.84 5.90 14.70
CA GLU A 196 -5.29 6.70 15.80
C GLU A 196 -6.21 7.89 16.11
N LEU A 197 -6.58 8.68 15.09
CA LEU A 197 -7.46 9.85 15.23
C LEU A 197 -8.86 9.50 15.77
N LEU A 198 -9.44 8.36 15.39
CA LEU A 198 -10.72 7.90 15.94
C LEU A 198 -10.63 7.61 17.45
N LYS A 199 -9.54 7.01 17.93
CA LYS A 199 -9.34 6.70 19.36
C LYS A 199 -9.13 7.96 20.21
N GLU A 200 -8.76 9.09 19.60
CA GLU A 200 -8.66 10.39 20.27
C GLU A 200 -10.01 11.12 20.38
N GLN A 201 -11.06 10.62 19.71
CA GLN A 201 -12.43 11.14 19.84
C GLN A 201 -13.29 10.36 20.85
N GLU A 202 -12.84 9.19 21.31
CA GLU A 202 -13.50 8.33 22.31
C GLU A 202 -13.24 8.80 23.76
#